data_AF-A0A9X1HJ65-F1
#
_entry.id   AF-A0A9X1HJ65-F1
#
_cell.length_a   1.000
_cell.length_b   1.000
_cell.length_c   1.000
_cell.angle_alpha   90.00
_cell.angle_beta   90.00
_cell.angle_gamma   90.00
#
_symmetry.space_group_name_H-M   'P 1'
#
loop_
_entity.id
_entity.type
_entity.pdbx_description
1 polymer ?
#
loop_
_entity_poly.entity_id
_entity_poly.type
_entity_poly.pdbx_seq_one_letter_code
_entity_poly.pdbx_strand_id
1 'polypeptide(L)'
;MRASVLVILAFFIMVLIAVTVLWFVNRPHNQRVAEIRSALTALQNDGSRYDTTMIAGLPEPVQRYFRNALGESVLLPRRVEIVMRGEIRTAPESAWMPFEGRQVLARGAGFLWEADVDMGAMMWLKGADYYYEGEGRVWFSLNSLIPVVTASGPIVDRSAAGRYL
;
A
#
# COMPACT_ATOMS: atom_id res chain seq x y z
N MET A 1 -13.00 33.15 -36.66
CA MET A 1 -12.85 31.68 -36.82
C MET A 1 -11.42 31.18 -36.57
N ARG A 2 -10.37 31.68 -37.27
CA ARG A 2 -8.99 31.15 -37.11
C ARG A 2 -8.39 31.32 -35.70
N ALA A 3 -8.62 32.45 -35.04
CA ALA A 3 -8.12 32.70 -33.68
C ALA A 3 -8.75 31.75 -32.64
N SER A 4 -10.05 31.50 -32.73
CA SER A 4 -10.77 30.59 -31.82
C SER A 4 -10.26 29.15 -31.96
N VAL A 5 -9.97 28.70 -33.18
CA VAL A 5 -9.40 27.36 -33.43
C VAL A 5 -7.99 27.22 -32.85
N LEU A 6 -7.14 28.25 -33.00
CA LEU A 6 -5.79 28.25 -32.43
C LEU A 6 -5.79 28.21 -30.90
N VAL A 7 -6.69 28.98 -30.26
CA VAL A 7 -6.84 28.97 -28.80
C VAL A 7 -7.29 27.60 -28.29
N ILE A 8 -8.27 26.98 -28.95
CA ILE A 8 -8.74 25.64 -28.60
C ILE A 8 -7.61 24.62 -28.75
N LEU A 9 -6.86 24.66 -29.86
CA LEU A 9 -5.75 23.74 -30.10
C LEU A 9 -4.64 23.92 -29.05
N ALA A 10 -4.28 25.16 -28.73
CA ALA A 10 -3.27 25.44 -27.70
C ALA A 10 -3.69 24.91 -26.32
N PHE A 11 -4.98 25.04 -25.96
CA PHE A 11 -5.52 24.48 -24.72
C PHE A 11 -5.38 22.95 -24.68
N PHE A 12 -5.78 22.24 -25.74
CA PHE A 12 -5.64 20.78 -25.79
C PHE A 12 -4.18 20.32 -25.75
N ILE A 13 -3.27 21.03 -26.42
CA ILE A 13 -1.83 20.74 -26.36
C ILE A 13 -1.31 20.92 -24.92
N MET A 14 -1.68 22.01 -24.25
CA MET A 14 -1.30 22.25 -22.87
C MET A 14 -1.80 21.15 -21.92
N VAL A 15 -3.06 20.74 -22.07
CA VAL A 15 -3.64 19.63 -21.29
C VAL A 15 -2.90 18.32 -21.57
N LEU A 16 -2.60 18.02 -22.83
CA LEU A 16 -1.84 16.82 -23.21
C LEU A 16 -0.46 16.82 -22.56
N ILE A 17 0.28 17.94 -22.64
CA ILE A 17 1.59 18.08 -22.00
C ILE A 17 1.48 17.87 -20.49
N ALA A 18 0.49 18.48 -19.83
CA ALA A 18 0.28 18.31 -18.40
C ALA A 18 0.02 16.85 -18.02
N VAL A 19 -0.85 16.15 -18.76
CA VAL A 19 -1.13 14.72 -18.54
C VAL A 19 0.12 13.87 -18.76
N THR A 20 0.91 14.15 -19.81
CA THR A 20 2.16 13.43 -20.08
C THR A 20 3.19 13.64 -18.97
N VAL A 21 3.34 14.87 -18.48
CA VAL A 21 4.25 15.18 -17.35
C VAL A 21 3.81 14.45 -16.09
N LEU A 22 2.52 14.52 -15.74
CA LEU A 22 1.97 13.83 -14.58
C LEU A 22 2.17 12.31 -14.68
N TRP A 23 1.90 11.73 -15.84
CA TRP A 23 2.14 10.31 -16.10
C TRP A 23 3.62 9.94 -15.89
N PHE A 24 4.54 10.76 -16.40
CA PHE A 24 5.97 10.53 -16.26
C PHE A 24 6.44 10.61 -14.81
N VAL A 25 5.92 11.56 -14.03
CA VAL A 25 6.23 11.73 -12.60
C VAL A 25 5.72 10.56 -11.76
N ASN A 26 4.56 9.99 -12.08
CA ASN A 26 3.98 8.88 -11.31
C ASN A 26 4.54 7.51 -11.69
N ARG A 27 5.15 7.38 -12.87
CA ARG A 27 5.66 6.12 -13.39
C ARG A 27 6.59 5.38 -12.42
N PRO A 28 7.60 6.02 -11.78
CA PRO A 28 8.52 5.32 -10.88
C PRO A 28 7.81 4.73 -9.67
N HIS A 29 6.81 5.43 -9.12
CA HIS A 29 6.02 4.95 -7.98
C HIS A 29 5.20 3.71 -8.34
N ASN A 30 4.49 3.76 -9.47
CA ASN A 30 3.71 2.62 -9.96
C ASN A 30 4.59 1.40 -10.27
N GLN A 31 5.78 1.63 -10.84
CA GLN A 31 6.75 0.57 -11.11
C GLN A 31 7.28 -0.06 -9.83
N ARG A 32 7.66 0.75 -8.83
CA ARG A 32 8.15 0.25 -7.53
C ARG A 32 7.08 -0.54 -6.79
N VAL A 33 5.83 -0.08 -6.79
CA VAL A 33 4.70 -0.84 -6.20
C VAL A 33 4.51 -2.18 -6.89
N ALA A 34 4.55 -2.23 -8.22
CA ALA A 34 4.43 -3.48 -8.98
C ALA A 34 5.60 -4.44 -8.73
N GLU A 35 6.83 -3.91 -8.62
CA GLU A 35 8.03 -4.67 -8.25
C GLU A 35 7.88 -5.28 -6.85
N ILE A 36 7.56 -4.47 -5.83
CA ILE A 36 7.37 -4.93 -4.45
C ILE A 36 6.26 -5.98 -4.39
N ARG A 37 5.12 -5.74 -5.05
CA ARG A 37 4.04 -6.72 -5.12
C ARG A 37 4.57 -8.05 -5.63
N SER A 38 5.24 -8.03 -6.79
CA SER A 38 5.74 -9.24 -7.44
C SER A 38 6.76 -9.97 -6.56
N ALA A 39 7.67 -9.23 -5.91
CA ALA A 39 8.66 -9.81 -5.00
C ALA A 39 8.02 -10.43 -3.76
N LEU A 40 7.09 -9.74 -3.11
CA LEU A 40 6.44 -10.23 -1.89
C LEU A 40 5.50 -11.40 -2.16
N THR A 41 4.77 -11.41 -3.28
CA THR A 41 3.86 -12.51 -3.64
C THR A 41 4.60 -13.75 -4.16
N ALA A 42 5.81 -13.60 -4.69
CA ALA A 42 6.64 -14.72 -5.12
C ALA A 42 7.24 -15.55 -3.97
N LEU A 43 7.28 -15.01 -2.74
CA LEU A 43 7.88 -15.66 -1.58
C LEU A 43 7.18 -16.97 -1.25
N GLN A 44 7.92 -18.07 -1.33
CA GLN A 44 7.41 -19.40 -0.99
C GLN A 44 7.47 -19.66 0.53
N ASN A 45 6.62 -20.56 1.00
CA ASN A 45 6.72 -21.07 2.36
C ASN A 45 8.04 -21.83 2.53
N ASP A 46 8.76 -21.54 3.60
CA ASP A 46 10.01 -22.20 3.96
C ASP A 46 9.79 -23.50 4.74
N GLY A 47 8.54 -23.95 4.88
CA GLY A 47 8.15 -25.14 5.62
C GLY A 47 8.19 -24.96 7.15
N SER A 48 8.48 -23.75 7.65
CA SER A 48 8.49 -23.46 9.08
C SER A 48 7.15 -23.83 9.72
N ARG A 49 7.22 -24.45 10.90
CA ARG A 49 6.05 -24.82 11.69
C ARG A 49 6.12 -24.19 13.06
N TYR A 50 4.96 -23.88 13.61
CA TYR A 50 4.81 -23.41 14.97
C TYR A 50 5.27 -24.50 15.95
N ASP A 51 6.09 -24.10 16.91
CA ASP A 51 6.47 -24.89 18.07
C ASP A 51 6.22 -24.05 19.32
N THR A 52 5.67 -24.68 20.36
CA THR A 52 5.50 -24.11 21.69
C THR A 52 6.78 -23.53 22.30
N THR A 53 7.96 -24.02 21.90
CA THR A 53 9.25 -23.43 22.33
C THR A 53 9.41 -21.98 21.87
N MET A 54 8.79 -21.58 20.75
CA MET A 54 8.85 -20.21 20.20
C MET A 54 8.19 -19.17 21.12
N ILE A 55 7.26 -19.61 21.98
CA ILE A 55 6.54 -18.72 22.90
C ILE A 55 7.02 -18.83 24.34
N ALA A 56 7.94 -19.74 24.67
CA ALA A 56 8.34 -20.03 26.04
C ALA A 56 8.91 -18.81 26.81
N GLY A 57 9.55 -17.87 26.10
CA GLY A 57 10.11 -16.63 26.67
C GLY A 57 9.14 -15.44 26.73
N LEU A 58 7.91 -15.59 26.22
CA LEU A 58 6.94 -14.49 26.18
C LEU A 58 6.16 -14.36 27.50
N PRO A 59 5.56 -13.20 27.81
CA PRO A 59 4.70 -13.04 28.98
C PRO A 59 3.54 -14.05 28.97
N GLU A 60 3.13 -14.52 30.15
CA GLU A 60 2.09 -15.56 30.31
C GLU A 60 0.80 -15.29 29.51
N PRO A 61 0.25 -14.05 29.46
CA PRO A 61 -0.96 -13.79 28.67
C PRO A 61 -0.76 -14.02 27.17
N VAL A 62 0.44 -13.72 26.64
CA VAL A 62 0.79 -13.91 25.23
C VAL A 62 0.92 -15.39 24.92
N GLN A 63 1.57 -16.15 25.81
CA GLN A 63 1.67 -17.59 25.67
C GLN A 63 0.30 -18.27 25.66
N ARG A 64 -0.58 -17.88 26.60
CA ARG A 64 -1.94 -18.41 26.70
C ARG A 64 -2.74 -18.12 25.44
N TYR A 65 -2.62 -16.91 24.89
CA TYR A 65 -3.26 -16.56 23.62
C TYR A 65 -2.79 -17.46 22.48
N PHE A 66 -1.47 -17.62 22.27
CA PHE A 66 -0.96 -18.44 21.16
C PHE A 66 -1.28 -19.92 21.31
N ARG A 67 -1.23 -20.49 22.52
CA ARG A 67 -1.66 -21.88 22.77
C ARG A 67 -3.13 -22.12 22.44
N ASN A 68 -3.98 -21.12 22.64
CA ASN A 68 -5.41 -21.20 22.31
C ASN A 68 -5.69 -20.92 20.84
N ALA A 69 -4.96 -19.99 20.22
CA ALA A 69 -5.19 -19.54 18.85
C ALA A 69 -4.55 -20.45 17.79
N LEU A 70 -3.44 -21.11 18.12
CA LEU A 70 -2.69 -21.97 17.20
C LEU A 70 -2.83 -23.43 17.58
N GLY A 71 -3.21 -24.27 16.62
CA GLY A 71 -3.17 -25.71 16.77
C GLY A 71 -1.73 -26.26 16.83
N GLU A 72 -1.59 -27.50 17.28
CA GLU A 72 -0.29 -28.17 17.31
C GLU A 72 0.34 -28.21 15.91
N SER A 73 1.60 -27.75 15.80
CA SER A 73 2.40 -27.86 14.57
C SER A 73 1.81 -27.17 13.32
N VAL A 74 1.10 -26.04 13.47
CA VAL A 74 0.58 -25.30 12.32
C VAL A 74 1.70 -24.75 11.43
N LEU A 75 1.52 -24.76 10.11
CA LEU A 75 2.47 -24.13 9.19
C LEU A 75 2.48 -22.61 9.41
N LEU A 76 3.68 -22.03 9.54
CA LEU A 76 3.86 -20.59 9.62
C LEU A 76 3.97 -20.02 8.20
N PRO A 77 2.95 -19.30 7.71
CA PRO A 77 3.00 -18.77 6.36
C PRO A 77 4.15 -17.76 6.23
N ARG A 78 4.86 -17.80 5.10
CA ARG A 78 5.88 -16.79 4.78
C ARG A 78 5.25 -15.46 4.42
N ARG A 79 4.06 -15.50 3.82
CA ARG A 79 3.27 -14.33 3.48
C ARG A 79 1.78 -14.55 3.72
N VAL A 80 1.05 -13.48 3.97
CA VAL A 80 -0.42 -13.46 3.96
C VAL A 80 -0.91 -12.32 3.07
N GLU A 81 -1.99 -12.58 2.35
CA GLU A 81 -2.68 -11.58 1.53
C GLU A 81 -4.04 -11.28 2.17
N ILE A 82 -4.31 -10.01 2.41
CA ILE A 82 -5.52 -9.52 3.06
C ILE A 82 -6.25 -8.62 2.07
N VAL A 83 -7.51 -8.94 1.78
CA VAL A 83 -8.40 -8.09 0.98
C VAL A 83 -9.39 -7.42 1.93
N MET A 84 -9.52 -6.10 1.80
CA MET A 84 -10.36 -5.25 2.64
C MET A 84 -11.40 -4.55 1.78
N ARG A 85 -12.61 -4.46 2.30
CA ARG A 85 -13.68 -3.62 1.77
C ARG A 85 -14.36 -2.93 2.93
N GLY A 86 -14.65 -1.65 2.81
CA GLY A 86 -15.30 -0.89 3.85
C GLY A 86 -15.34 0.59 3.50
N GLU A 87 -15.32 1.42 4.52
CA GLU A 87 -15.28 2.87 4.36
C GLU A 87 -14.07 3.46 5.07
N ILE A 88 -13.51 4.53 4.51
CA ILE A 88 -12.40 5.29 5.08
C ILE A 88 -12.68 6.79 4.98
N ARG A 89 -12.16 7.56 5.93
CA ARG A 89 -12.18 9.03 5.90
C ARG A 89 -10.75 9.54 5.85
N THR A 90 -10.49 10.55 5.02
CA THR A 90 -9.13 11.11 4.81
C THR A 90 -8.78 12.20 5.83
N ALA A 91 -9.78 12.72 6.55
CA ALA A 91 -9.63 13.63 7.68
C ALA A 91 -10.70 13.34 8.75
N PRO A 92 -10.52 13.79 10.01
CA PRO A 92 -11.52 13.60 11.07
C PRO A 92 -12.93 14.10 10.68
N GLU A 93 -13.00 15.23 9.99
CA GLU A 93 -14.26 15.88 9.59
C GLU A 93 -14.70 15.56 8.14
N SER A 94 -13.97 14.71 7.41
CA SER A 94 -14.36 14.34 6.04
C SER A 94 -15.44 13.27 6.03
N ALA A 95 -16.25 13.24 4.95
CA ALA A 95 -17.19 12.14 4.72
C ALA A 95 -16.49 10.78 4.67
N TRP A 96 -17.20 9.75 5.08
CA TRP A 96 -16.81 8.36 4.83
C TRP A 96 -16.93 8.06 3.34
N MET A 97 -15.93 7.37 2.80
CA MET A 97 -15.82 7.02 1.39
C MET A 97 -15.61 5.51 1.28
N PRO A 98 -16.32 4.82 0.38
CA PRO A 98 -16.06 3.41 0.10
C PRO A 98 -14.59 3.21 -0.30
N PHE A 99 -13.97 2.14 0.20
CA PHE A 99 -12.63 1.75 -0.24
C PHE A 99 -12.48 0.25 -0.40
N GLU A 100 -11.59 -0.13 -1.31
CA GLU A 100 -11.01 -1.46 -1.40
C GLU A 100 -9.52 -1.40 -1.05
N GLY A 101 -9.06 -2.30 -0.19
CA GLY A 101 -7.66 -2.42 0.19
C GLY A 101 -7.10 -3.81 -0.13
N ARG A 102 -5.83 -3.89 -0.51
CA ARG A 102 -5.09 -5.14 -0.65
C ARG A 102 -3.78 -5.03 0.11
N GLN A 103 -3.51 -5.96 1.01
CA GLN A 103 -2.27 -5.98 1.79
C GLN A 103 -1.54 -7.31 1.61
N VAL A 104 -0.26 -7.23 1.29
CA VAL A 104 0.66 -8.35 1.40
C VAL A 104 1.55 -8.10 2.62
N LEU A 105 1.53 -9.01 3.59
CA LEU A 105 2.46 -9.04 4.72
C LEU A 105 3.40 -10.22 4.53
N ALA A 106 4.71 -9.99 4.52
CA ALA A 106 5.70 -11.04 4.30
C ALA A 106 6.78 -11.04 5.38
N ARG A 107 6.88 -12.15 6.13
CA ARG A 107 7.83 -12.30 7.24
C ARG A 107 9.28 -12.26 6.73
N GLY A 108 10.11 -11.46 7.40
CA GLY A 108 11.49 -11.14 7.01
C GLY A 108 11.67 -10.30 5.74
N ALA A 109 10.61 -9.86 5.04
CA ALA A 109 10.72 -9.14 3.76
C ALA A 109 10.04 -7.76 3.75
N GLY A 110 8.90 -7.60 4.41
CA GLY A 110 8.20 -6.31 4.50
C GLY A 110 6.69 -6.43 4.31
N PHE A 111 6.06 -5.31 3.95
CA PHE A 111 4.65 -5.28 3.56
C PHE A 111 4.38 -4.30 2.42
N LEU A 112 3.28 -4.54 1.73
CA LEU A 112 2.68 -3.61 0.77
C LEU A 112 1.19 -3.53 1.06
N TRP A 113 0.68 -2.33 1.34
CA TRP A 113 -0.74 -2.02 1.43
C TRP A 113 -1.12 -1.09 0.29
N GLU A 114 -2.11 -1.45 -0.50
CA GLU A 114 -2.67 -0.62 -1.55
C GLU A 114 -4.13 -0.36 -1.29
N ALA A 115 -4.58 0.85 -1.63
CA ALA A 115 -5.98 1.21 -1.51
C ALA A 115 -6.48 2.02 -2.69
N ASP A 116 -7.73 1.71 -3.05
CA ASP A 116 -8.56 2.44 -3.99
C ASP A 116 -9.75 3.00 -3.19
N VAL A 117 -9.82 4.33 -3.04
CA VAL A 117 -10.90 5.04 -2.32
C VAL A 117 -11.78 5.77 -3.33
N ASP A 118 -13.08 5.51 -3.30
CA ASP A 118 -14.07 6.19 -4.15
C ASP A 118 -14.49 7.51 -3.50
N MET A 119 -14.04 8.63 -4.09
CA MET A 119 -14.38 9.98 -3.61
C MET A 119 -15.66 10.52 -4.26
N GLY A 120 -16.35 9.73 -5.08
CA GLY A 120 -17.47 10.15 -5.91
C GLY A 120 -17.02 11.00 -7.11
N ALA A 121 -17.98 11.40 -7.94
CA ALA A 121 -17.75 12.28 -9.11
C ALA A 121 -16.58 11.85 -10.04
N MET A 122 -16.43 10.53 -10.25
CA MET A 122 -15.34 9.93 -11.05
C MET A 122 -13.92 10.19 -10.50
N MET A 123 -13.81 10.50 -9.21
CA MET A 123 -12.54 10.73 -8.53
C MET A 123 -12.20 9.55 -7.62
N TRP A 124 -11.01 8.98 -7.83
CA TRP A 124 -10.48 7.89 -7.03
C TRP A 124 -9.17 8.29 -6.40
N LEU A 125 -9.03 8.13 -5.08
CA LEU A 125 -7.72 8.23 -4.44
C LEU A 125 -7.08 6.84 -4.46
N LYS A 126 -5.95 6.71 -5.17
CA LYS A 126 -5.26 5.45 -5.41
C LYS A 126 -3.81 5.53 -4.96
N GLY A 127 -3.31 4.51 -4.31
CA GLY A 127 -1.95 4.55 -3.82
C GLY A 127 -1.52 3.34 -3.01
N ALA A 128 -0.34 3.47 -2.43
CA ALA A 128 0.29 2.45 -1.62
C ALA A 128 1.01 3.03 -0.41
N ASP A 129 1.08 2.22 0.63
CA ASP A 129 1.92 2.36 1.80
C ASP A 129 2.70 1.05 1.98
N TYR A 130 4.02 1.13 2.05
CA TYR A 130 4.85 -0.06 2.12
C TYR A 130 6.08 0.11 3.00
N TYR A 131 6.61 -1.03 3.45
CA TYR A 131 7.95 -1.17 3.97
C TYR A 131 8.64 -2.31 3.23
N TYR A 132 9.73 -2.05 2.51
CA TYR A 132 10.45 -3.06 1.75
C TYR A 132 11.93 -2.68 1.63
N GLU A 133 12.83 -3.65 1.81
CA GLU A 133 14.30 -3.44 1.73
C GLU A 133 14.83 -2.32 2.64
N GLY A 134 14.17 -2.09 3.78
CA GLY A 134 14.55 -1.02 4.73
C GLY A 134 13.95 0.34 4.42
N GLU A 135 13.19 0.48 3.33
CA GLU A 135 12.56 1.74 2.93
C GLU A 135 11.05 1.74 3.21
N GLY A 136 10.59 2.78 3.87
CA GLY A 136 9.17 3.10 4.06
C GLY A 136 8.71 4.19 3.10
N ARG A 137 7.56 4.01 2.46
CA ARG A 137 6.97 5.05 1.61
C ARG A 137 5.45 5.01 1.65
N VAL A 138 4.86 6.21 1.68
CA VAL A 138 3.43 6.43 1.47
C VAL A 138 3.26 7.29 0.23
N TRP A 139 2.47 6.82 -0.73
CA TRP A 139 2.17 7.57 -1.94
C TRP A 139 0.72 7.35 -2.38
N PHE A 140 -0.06 8.42 -2.49
CA PHE A 140 -1.42 8.40 -3.00
C PHE A 140 -1.62 9.51 -4.03
N SER A 141 -2.42 9.21 -5.05
CA SER A 141 -2.74 10.11 -6.15
C SER A 141 -4.21 10.05 -6.52
N LEU A 142 -4.74 11.16 -7.00
CA LEU A 142 -6.06 11.24 -7.59
C LEU A 142 -6.02 10.66 -9.00
N ASN A 143 -6.87 9.68 -9.27
CA ASN A 143 -7.01 8.98 -10.54
C ASN A 143 -5.67 8.47 -11.12
N SER A 144 -4.73 8.08 -10.26
CA SER A 144 -3.38 7.64 -10.65
C SER A 144 -2.53 8.70 -11.39
N LEU A 145 -2.94 9.98 -11.31
CA LEU A 145 -2.34 11.08 -12.10
C LEU A 145 -1.89 12.26 -11.24
N ILE A 146 -2.67 12.71 -10.27
CA ILE A 146 -2.33 13.91 -9.49
C ILE A 146 -1.88 13.48 -8.09
N PRO A 147 -0.59 13.59 -7.72
CA PRO A 147 -0.15 13.24 -6.37
C PRO A 147 -0.87 14.06 -5.30
N VAL A 148 -1.35 13.40 -4.26
CA VAL A 148 -2.06 14.01 -3.12
C VAL A 148 -1.29 13.77 -1.82
N VAL A 149 -0.72 12.58 -1.65
CA VAL A 149 0.09 12.22 -0.48
C VAL A 149 1.42 11.68 -0.97
N THR A 150 2.52 12.19 -0.43
CA THR A 150 3.86 11.63 -0.67
C THR A 150 4.68 11.80 0.61
N ALA A 151 5.10 10.68 1.19
CA ALA A 151 5.94 10.66 2.38
C ALA A 151 7.02 9.60 2.23
N SER A 152 8.26 9.96 2.57
CA SER A 152 9.43 9.08 2.55
C SER A 152 10.52 9.62 3.47
N GLY A 153 11.55 8.82 3.72
CA GLY A 153 12.74 9.19 4.49
C GLY A 153 12.75 8.62 5.90
N PRO A 154 13.78 8.91 6.71
CA PRO A 154 14.13 8.11 7.89
C PRO A 154 13.02 7.97 8.94
N ILE A 155 12.16 8.98 9.08
CA ILE A 155 11.01 8.94 10.00
C ILE A 155 9.94 7.98 9.48
N VAL A 156 9.66 8.04 8.18
CA VAL A 156 8.69 7.15 7.52
C VAL A 156 9.22 5.72 7.52
N ASP A 157 10.51 5.52 7.24
CA ASP A 157 11.18 4.21 7.29
C ASP A 157 11.02 3.58 8.67
N ARG A 158 11.32 4.35 9.74
CA ARG A 158 11.16 3.89 11.13
C ARG A 158 9.70 3.59 11.47
N SER A 159 8.78 4.46 11.06
CA SER A 159 7.34 4.26 11.31
C SER A 159 6.81 3.02 10.60
N ALA A 160 7.22 2.79 9.35
CA ALA A 160 6.79 1.65 8.55
C ALA A 160 7.42 0.36 9.09
N ALA A 161 8.71 0.38 9.46
CA ALA A 161 9.36 -0.72 10.16
C ALA A 161 8.63 -1.07 11.47
N GLY A 162 8.23 -0.09 12.27
CA GLY A 162 7.50 -0.32 13.52
C GLY A 162 6.08 -0.89 13.34
N ARG A 163 5.47 -0.71 12.16
CA ARG A 163 4.19 -1.38 11.80
C ARG A 163 4.39 -2.81 11.29
N TYR A 164 5.61 -3.10 10.83
CA TYR A 164 5.97 -4.37 10.22
C TYR A 164 6.49 -5.39 11.24
N LEU A 165 7.34 -4.93 12.17
CA LEU A 165 7.96 -5.71 13.24
C LEU A 165 6.99 -6.03 14.37
#